data_AF-A0A966WY31-F1
#
_entry.id   AF-A0A966WY31-F1
#
_cell.length_a   1.000
_cell.length_b   1.000
_cell.length_c   1.000
_cell.angle_alpha   90.00
_cell.angle_beta   90.00
_cell.angle_gamma   90.00
#
_symmetry.space_group_name_H-M   'P 1'
#
loop_
_entity.id
_entity.type
_entity.pdbx_description
1 polymer ?
#
loop_
_entity_poly.entity_id
_entity_poly.type
_entity_poly.pdbx_seq_one_letter_code
_entity_poly.pdbx_strand_id
1 'polypeptide(L)'
;IGWLEQEQPQEAAPLQLVIEQARAQPLAEHGTNQHREDVTTSPPEDRGNSQAYLLRRIARDQPKLLDQIGPDKPHRSARAAAIAAGIIKPVPVVRLVDDLAKVAAAIRRHLDQRQITALVEELSRD
;
A
#
# COMPACT_ATOMS: atom_id res chain seq x y z
N ILE A 1 -42.02 -5.74 9.34
CA ILE A 1 -41.14 -5.30 8.22
C ILE A 1 -39.93 -4.67 8.88
N GLY A 2 -38.90 -5.47 9.16
CA GLY A 2 -37.72 -5.01 9.88
C GLY A 2 -36.50 -5.63 9.22
N TRP A 3 -35.72 -4.79 8.54
CA TRP A 3 -34.32 -4.99 8.14
C TRP A 3 -33.80 -3.60 7.72
N LEU A 4 -33.58 -2.74 8.72
CA LEU A 4 -32.68 -1.59 8.61
C LEU A 4 -31.53 -1.90 9.55
N GLU A 5 -30.80 -2.96 9.21
CA GLU A 5 -29.60 -3.38 9.90
C GLU A 5 -28.52 -2.40 9.47
N GLN A 6 -28.29 -1.41 10.33
CA GLN A 6 -27.26 -0.40 10.17
C GLN A 6 -25.92 -1.11 10.03
N GLU A 7 -25.34 -1.09 8.83
CA GLU A 7 -23.93 -1.41 8.64
C GLU A 7 -23.12 -0.42 9.47
N GLN A 8 -22.73 -0.83 10.68
CA GLN A 8 -21.78 -0.06 11.47
C GLN A 8 -20.47 -0.02 10.69
N PRO A 9 -19.88 1.16 10.44
CA PRO A 9 -18.56 1.23 9.84
C PRO A 9 -17.60 0.49 10.77
N GLN A 10 -16.96 -0.57 10.27
CA GLN A 10 -15.93 -1.27 11.01
C GLN A 10 -14.86 -0.24 11.42
N GLU A 11 -14.84 0.10 12.69
CA GLU A 11 -13.88 1.02 13.28
C GLU A 11 -12.49 0.38 13.11
N ALA A 12 -11.73 0.88 12.13
CA ALA A 12 -10.41 0.36 11.83
C ALA A 12 -9.55 0.46 13.09
N ALA A 13 -9.12 -0.70 13.61
CA ALA A 13 -8.30 -0.77 14.81
C ALA A 13 -7.11 0.20 14.72
N PRO A 14 -6.75 0.89 15.81
CA PRO A 14 -5.66 1.86 15.79
C PRO A 14 -4.37 1.19 15.30
N LEU A 15 -3.66 1.86 14.38
CA LEU A 15 -2.47 1.33 13.69
C LEU A 15 -1.46 0.68 14.65
N GLN A 16 -1.27 1.25 15.84
CA GLN A 16 -0.37 0.71 16.86
C GLN A 16 -0.81 -0.67 17.36
N LEU A 17 -2.10 -0.87 17.61
CA LEU A 17 -2.65 -2.15 18.07
C LEU A 17 -2.42 -3.25 17.02
N VAL A 18 -2.55 -2.92 15.74
CA VAL A 18 -2.28 -3.86 14.64
C VAL A 18 -0.77 -4.17 14.53
N ILE A 19 0.11 -3.19 14.79
CA ILE A 19 1.56 -3.40 14.84
C ILE A 19 1.95 -4.32 16.00
N GLU A 20 1.39 -4.10 17.19
CA GLU A 20 1.62 -4.94 18.37
C GLU A 20 1.15 -6.38 18.14
N GLN A 21 -0.06 -6.55 17.58
CA GLN A 21 -0.57 -7.87 17.20
C GLN A 21 0.35 -8.58 16.20
N ALA A 22 0.87 -7.84 15.21
CA ALA A 22 1.80 -8.39 14.22
C ALA A 22 3.15 -8.81 14.84
N ARG A 23 3.62 -8.09 15.86
CA ARG A 23 4.82 -8.47 16.65
C ARG A 23 4.58 -9.73 17.47
N ALA A 24 3.41 -9.84 18.09
CA ALA A 24 3.05 -10.98 18.92
C ALA A 24 2.83 -12.25 18.09
N GLN A 25 2.41 -12.11 16.83
CA GLN A 25 2.11 -13.23 15.94
C GLN A 25 2.72 -13.03 14.55
N PRO A 26 4.06 -13.08 14.40
CA PRO A 26 4.71 -12.99 13.10
C PRO A 26 4.26 -14.16 12.20
N LEU A 27 4.39 -13.99 10.88
CA LEU A 27 4.17 -15.11 9.97
C LEU A 27 5.22 -16.20 10.23
N ALA A 28 4.84 -17.46 10.02
CA ALA A 28 5.79 -18.56 10.09
C ALA A 28 6.86 -18.45 8.98
N GLU A 29 8.05 -18.97 9.24
CA GLU A 29 9.09 -19.13 8.21
C GLU A 29 8.60 -20.01 7.05
N HIS A 30 9.10 -19.74 5.85
CA HIS A 30 8.67 -20.42 4.63
C HIS A 30 8.74 -21.96 4.76
N GLY A 31 7.63 -22.63 4.45
CA GLY A 31 7.55 -24.10 4.34
C GLY A 31 6.74 -24.84 5.42
N THR A 32 6.29 -24.16 6.46
CA THR A 32 5.69 -24.83 7.65
C THR A 32 4.17 -25.02 7.64
N ASN A 33 3.45 -24.51 6.62
CA ASN A 33 1.98 -24.47 6.61
C ASN A 33 1.33 -25.30 5.48
N GLN A 34 1.90 -26.45 5.08
CA GLN A 34 1.29 -27.28 4.04
C GLN A 34 -0.01 -27.99 4.48
N HIS A 35 -0.36 -27.94 5.78
CA HIS A 35 -1.58 -28.55 6.30
C HIS A 35 -2.27 -27.66 7.35
N ARG A 36 -3.14 -26.75 6.91
CA ARG A 36 -4.18 -26.19 7.77
C ARG A 36 -5.52 -26.36 7.06
N GLU A 37 -6.38 -27.19 7.63
CA GLU A 37 -7.67 -27.62 7.07
C GLU A 37 -8.77 -26.54 7.12
N ASP A 38 -8.43 -25.29 7.42
CA ASP A 38 -9.42 -24.21 7.55
C ASP A 38 -8.97 -22.98 6.76
N VAL A 39 -9.05 -23.11 5.42
CA VAL A 39 -8.84 -21.98 4.51
C VAL A 39 -10.20 -21.40 4.18
N THR A 40 -10.69 -20.52 5.05
CA THR A 40 -11.71 -19.56 4.64
C THR A 40 -11.09 -18.66 3.57
N THR A 41 -11.44 -18.94 2.31
CA THR A 41 -10.94 -18.19 1.17
C THR A 41 -11.53 -16.78 1.21
N SER A 42 -10.81 -15.81 1.78
CA SER A 42 -11.15 -14.40 1.59
C SER A 42 -11.24 -14.08 0.09
N PRO A 43 -12.10 -13.11 -0.30
CA PRO A 43 -12.22 -12.65 -1.68
C PRO A 43 -10.83 -12.39 -2.30
N PRO A 44 -10.62 -12.67 -3.60
CA PRO A 44 -9.32 -12.56 -4.24
C PRO A 44 -8.70 -11.15 -4.15
N GLU A 45 -9.53 -10.12 -3.99
CA GLU A 45 -9.12 -8.72 -3.83
C GLU A 45 -8.47 -8.38 -2.47
N ASP A 46 -8.62 -9.23 -1.44
CA ASP A 46 -7.98 -9.08 -0.12
C ASP A 46 -6.70 -9.91 0.05
N ARG A 47 -6.35 -10.74 -0.94
CA ARG A 47 -5.23 -11.67 -0.82
C ARG A 47 -3.89 -10.95 -1.00
N GLY A 48 -3.14 -10.82 0.10
CA GLY A 48 -1.72 -10.46 0.09
C GLY A 48 -1.39 -8.97 0.13
N ASN A 49 -2.38 -8.09 0.12
CA ASN A 49 -2.20 -6.63 0.24
C ASN A 49 -2.79 -6.05 1.53
N SER A 50 -3.42 -6.88 2.37
CA SER A 50 -3.99 -6.42 3.62
C SER A 50 -2.89 -5.87 4.54
N GLN A 51 -3.19 -4.75 5.20
CA GLN A 51 -2.27 -4.06 6.11
C GLN A 51 -1.71 -5.02 7.17
N ALA A 52 -2.57 -5.86 7.74
CA ALA A 52 -2.17 -6.86 8.73
C ALA A 52 -1.18 -7.89 8.15
N TYR A 53 -1.39 -8.37 6.93
CA TYR A 53 -0.47 -9.30 6.28
C TYR A 53 0.92 -8.68 6.07
N LEU A 54 0.97 -7.43 5.57
CA LEU A 54 2.23 -6.72 5.37
C LEU A 54 2.97 -6.51 6.69
N LEU A 55 2.28 -6.09 7.75
CA LEU A 55 2.88 -5.90 9.07
C LEU A 55 3.43 -7.22 9.64
N ARG A 56 2.70 -8.34 9.51
CA ARG A 56 3.19 -9.65 9.97
C ARG A 56 4.39 -10.16 9.17
N ARG A 57 4.45 -9.83 7.87
CA ARG A 57 5.59 -10.16 7.03
C ARG A 57 6.81 -9.30 7.34
N ILE A 58 6.62 -8.00 7.60
CA ILE A 58 7.66 -7.11 8.11
C ILE A 58 8.15 -7.60 9.48
N ALA A 59 7.26 -8.03 10.38
CA ALA A 59 7.62 -8.57 11.69
C ALA A 59 8.55 -9.79 11.59
N ARG A 60 8.30 -10.65 10.59
CA ARG A 60 9.11 -11.85 10.31
C ARG A 60 10.44 -11.50 9.66
N ASP A 61 10.41 -10.74 8.55
CA ASP A 61 11.56 -10.56 7.68
C ASP A 61 12.48 -9.40 8.14
N GLN A 62 11.91 -8.31 8.69
CA GLN A 62 12.62 -7.11 9.13
C GLN A 62 11.92 -6.42 10.33
N PRO A 63 11.93 -7.03 11.53
CA PRO A 63 11.15 -6.55 12.68
C PRO A 63 11.44 -5.10 13.10
N LYS A 64 12.69 -4.62 12.89
CA LYS A 64 13.11 -3.25 13.21
C LYS A 64 12.35 -2.18 12.42
N LEU A 65 11.81 -2.51 11.24
CA LEU A 65 11.04 -1.55 10.45
C LEU A 65 9.67 -1.24 11.07
N LEU A 66 9.13 -2.11 11.93
CA LEU A 66 7.85 -1.87 12.61
C LEU A 66 7.90 -0.62 13.50
N ASP A 67 9.04 -0.35 14.14
CA ASP A 67 9.23 0.85 14.96
C ASP A 67 9.21 2.14 14.13
N GLN A 68 9.40 2.04 12.82
CA GLN A 68 9.49 3.17 11.90
C GLN A 68 8.16 3.46 11.18
N ILE A 69 7.07 2.78 11.57
CA ILE A 69 5.73 2.96 10.98
C ILE A 69 4.90 3.93 11.83
N GLY A 70 4.37 4.97 11.20
CA GLY A 70 3.50 5.97 11.83
C GLY A 70 3.46 7.30 11.07
N PRO A 71 2.51 8.20 11.40
CA PRO A 71 2.34 9.48 10.71
C PRO A 71 3.60 10.37 10.72
N ASP A 72 4.34 10.35 11.84
CA ASP A 72 5.55 11.17 12.06
C ASP A 72 6.86 10.36 11.97
N LYS A 73 6.80 9.18 11.35
CA LYS A 73 7.95 8.26 11.24
C LYS A 73 8.44 8.14 9.80
N PRO A 74 9.63 7.53 9.56
CA PRO A 74 10.16 7.36 8.21
C PRO A 74 9.20 6.65 7.24
N HIS A 75 8.32 5.77 7.75
CA HIS A 75 7.31 5.10 6.96
C HIS A 75 5.90 5.50 7.40
N ARG A 76 5.24 6.34 6.60
CA ARG A 76 3.87 6.80 6.88
C ARG A 76 2.80 5.70 6.87
N SER A 77 3.10 4.52 6.32
CA SER A 77 2.15 3.40 6.23
C SER A 77 2.84 2.05 6.20
N ALA A 78 2.08 0.98 6.50
CA ALA A 78 2.55 -0.40 6.38
C ALA A 78 3.03 -0.73 4.95
N ARG A 79 2.36 -0.18 3.93
CA ARG A 79 2.76 -0.35 2.52
C ARG A 79 4.10 0.34 2.22
N ALA A 80 4.32 1.54 2.74
CA ALA A 80 5.61 2.24 2.58
C ALA A 80 6.75 1.45 3.23
N ALA A 81 6.52 0.92 4.43
CA ALA A 81 7.49 0.05 5.10
C ALA A 81 7.69 -1.27 4.36
N ALA A 82 6.66 -1.86 3.77
CA ALA A 82 6.77 -3.08 2.99
C ALA A 82 7.55 -2.87 1.67
N ILE A 83 7.45 -1.68 1.07
CA ILE A 83 8.31 -1.30 -0.08
C ILE A 83 9.77 -1.19 0.39
N ALA A 84 10.02 -0.52 1.52
CA ALA A 84 11.38 -0.40 2.08
C ALA A 84 11.97 -1.76 2.48
N ALA A 85 11.14 -2.69 2.96
CA ALA A 85 11.51 -4.06 3.28
C ALA A 85 11.76 -4.94 2.04
N GLY A 86 11.50 -4.45 0.82
CA GLY A 86 11.61 -5.22 -0.42
C GLY A 86 10.49 -6.24 -0.63
N ILE A 87 9.44 -6.23 0.19
CA ILE A 87 8.28 -7.13 0.08
C ILE A 87 7.40 -6.75 -1.12
N ILE A 88 7.24 -5.44 -1.36
CA ILE A 88 6.46 -4.91 -2.48
C ILE A 88 7.39 -4.21 -3.46
N LYS A 89 7.34 -4.60 -4.74
CA LYS A 89 8.00 -3.87 -5.81
C LYS A 89 7.25 -2.56 -6.08
N PRO A 90 7.92 -1.39 -6.11
CA PRO A 90 7.25 -0.14 -6.45
C PRO A 90 6.85 -0.19 -7.93
N VAL A 91 5.55 -0.20 -8.20
CA VAL A 91 5.01 -0.03 -9.55
C VAL A 91 4.72 1.46 -9.73
N PRO A 92 5.27 2.14 -10.76
CA PRO A 92 4.89 3.50 -11.06
C PRO A 92 3.42 3.51 -11.49
N VAL A 93 2.56 4.05 -10.65
CA VAL A 93 1.14 4.22 -10.98
C VAL A 93 0.96 5.59 -11.59
N VAL A 94 0.69 5.62 -12.89
CA VAL A 94 0.19 6.83 -13.55
C VAL A 94 -1.28 6.96 -13.18
N ARG A 95 -1.62 7.98 -12.39
CA ARG A 95 -3.02 8.32 -12.15
C ARG A 95 -3.52 9.08 -13.37
N LEU A 96 -4.60 8.60 -13.97
CA LEU A 96 -5.35 9.39 -14.93
C LEU A 96 -5.92 10.59 -14.18
N VAL A 97 -5.60 11.79 -14.65
CA VAL A 97 -6.08 13.05 -14.10
C VAL A 97 -6.99 13.65 -15.15
N ASP A 98 -8.26 13.85 -14.80
CA ASP A 98 -9.25 14.42 -15.73
C ASP A 98 -9.00 15.91 -15.99
N ASP A 99 -8.32 16.58 -15.07
CA ASP A 99 -7.99 18.00 -15.14
C ASP A 99 -6.64 18.24 -15.83
N LEU A 100 -6.70 18.48 -17.14
CA LEU A 100 -5.54 18.82 -17.98
C LEU A 100 -4.80 20.07 -17.51
N ALA A 101 -5.46 21.03 -16.86
CA ALA A 101 -4.81 22.25 -16.38
C ALA A 101 -3.85 21.94 -15.21
N LYS A 102 -4.25 21.02 -14.32
CA LYS A 102 -3.35 20.52 -13.26
C LYS A 102 -2.16 19.77 -13.81
N VAL A 103 -2.37 18.98 -14.86
CA VAL A 103 -1.28 18.26 -15.55
C VAL A 103 -0.29 19.26 -16.15
N ALA A 104 -0.78 20.25 -16.91
CA ALA A 104 0.06 21.29 -17.49
C ALA A 104 0.85 22.09 -16.43
N ALA A 105 0.21 22.42 -15.31
CA ALA A 105 0.87 23.09 -14.19
C ALA A 105 1.97 22.23 -13.55
N ALA A 106 1.74 20.92 -13.40
CA ALA A 106 2.73 19.99 -12.88
C ALA A 106 3.92 19.82 -13.84
N ILE A 107 3.66 19.68 -15.14
CA ILE A 107 4.68 19.61 -16.19
C ILE A 107 5.60 20.85 -16.11
N ARG A 108 5.02 22.05 -16.05
CA ARG A 108 5.78 23.31 -15.93
C ARG A 108 6.59 23.44 -14.64
N ARG A 109 6.23 22.74 -13.56
CA ARG A 109 6.99 22.74 -12.29
C ARG A 109 8.23 21.87 -12.34
N HIS A 110 8.24 20.85 -13.20
CA HIS A 110 9.28 19.81 -13.20
C HIS A 110 10.14 19.79 -14.47
N LEU A 111 9.71 20.46 -15.54
CA LEU A 111 10.39 20.47 -16.83
C LEU A 111 10.73 21.91 -17.24
N ASP A 112 11.88 22.07 -17.87
CA ASP A 112 12.27 23.35 -18.47
C ASP A 112 11.59 23.59 -19.83
N GLN A 113 11.75 24.81 -20.36
CA GLN A 113 11.12 25.19 -21.63
C GLN A 113 11.56 24.32 -22.81
N ARG A 114 12.81 23.83 -22.83
CA ARG A 114 13.33 22.98 -23.92
C ARG A 114 12.69 21.60 -23.86
N GLN A 115 12.59 21.03 -22.66
CA GLN A 115 11.97 19.74 -22.42
C GLN A 115 10.46 19.76 -22.72
N ILE A 116 9.78 20.86 -22.38
CA ILE A 116 8.36 21.04 -22.71
C ILE A 116 8.17 21.09 -24.23
N THR A 117 9.01 21.83 -24.97
CA THR A 117 8.92 21.88 -26.43
C THR A 117 9.15 20.50 -27.06
N ALA A 118 10.17 19.76 -26.62
CA ALA A 118 10.44 18.40 -27.11
C ALA A 118 9.25 17.45 -26.85
N LEU A 119 8.65 17.53 -25.65
CA LEU A 119 7.48 16.73 -25.29
C LEU A 119 6.26 17.04 -26.19
N VAL A 120 6.01 18.32 -26.48
CA VAL A 120 4.91 18.72 -27.37
C VAL A 120 5.15 18.22 -28.79
N GLU A 121 6.39 18.33 -29.29
CA GLU A 121 6.74 17.81 -30.61
C GLU A 121 6.55 16.29 -30.72
N GLU A 122 6.89 15.54 -29.67
CA GLU A 122 6.73 14.08 -29.64
C GLU A 122 5.25 13.68 -29.58
N LEU A 123 4.45 14.36 -28.76
CA LEU A 123 3.01 14.09 -28.66
C LEU A 123 2.20 14.56 -29.87
N SER A 124 2.76 15.43 -30.72
CA SER A 124 2.11 15.92 -31.94
C SER A 124 2.47 15.11 -33.20
N ARG A 125 3.22 14.02 -33.04
CA ARG A 125 3.64 13.13 -34.15
C ARG A 125 2.71 11.96 -34.41
N ASP A 126 1.65 11.81 -33.62
CA ASP A 126 0.52 10.91 -33.90
C ASP A 126 -0.53 11.59 -34.80
#